data_AF-A0A1G2WGC8-F1
#
_entry.id   AF-A0A1G2WGC8-F1
#
_cell.length_a   1.000
_cell.length_b   1.000
_cell.length_c   1.000
_cell.angle_alpha   90.00
_cell.angle_beta   90.00
_cell.angle_gamma   90.00
#
_symmetry.space_group_name_H-M   'P 1'
#
loop_
_entity.id
_entity.type
_entity.pdbx_description
1 polymer ?
#
loop_
_entity_poly.entity_id
_entity_poly.type
_entity_poly.pdbx_seq_one_letter_code
_entity_poly.pdbx_strand_id
1 'polypeptide(L)'
;MIELIEKTLLASMGMVSLSQKKAEELIQDIKQRFNVSEEEGKALLDKIQGAAKENQKKLEELALQEVKKACDRLGVVTAEEFDQLKKKVHHLEKKLQEKGE
;
A
#
# COMPACT_ATOMS: atom_id res chain seq x y z
N MET A 1 24.09 18.64 -8.15
CA MET A 1 22.91 19.35 -8.68
C MET A 1 21.78 18.40 -9.08
N ILE A 2 22.06 17.29 -9.78
CA ILE A 2 21.06 16.25 -10.13
C ILE A 2 20.37 15.67 -8.88
N GLU A 3 21.11 15.33 -7.83
CA GLU A 3 20.53 14.83 -6.57
C GLU A 3 19.56 15.81 -5.89
N LEU A 4 19.77 17.12 -6.03
CA LEU A 4 18.92 18.12 -5.40
C LEU A 4 17.56 18.17 -6.12
N ILE A 5 17.58 18.03 -7.44
CA ILE A 5 16.40 18.01 -8.31
C ILE A 5 15.63 16.71 -8.12
N GLU A 6 16.33 15.59 -8.00
CA GLU A 6 15.75 14.29 -7.65
C GLU A 6 15.02 14.37 -6.31
N LYS A 7 15.64 14.99 -5.29
CA LYS A 7 15.02 15.22 -3.98
C LYS A 7 13.84 16.21 -4.04
N THR A 8 13.92 17.27 -4.83
CA THR A 8 12.83 18.25 -4.97
C THR A 8 11.62 17.67 -5.72
N LEU A 9 11.84 16.88 -6.78
CA LEU A 9 10.80 16.16 -7.51
C LEU A 9 10.12 15.13 -6.62
N LEU A 10 10.90 14.30 -5.92
CA LEU A 10 10.37 13.27 -5.03
C LEU A 10 9.62 13.88 -3.83
N ALA A 11 10.06 15.03 -3.30
CA ALA A 11 9.35 15.77 -2.26
C ALA A 11 8.05 16.41 -2.77
N SER A 12 8.00 16.84 -4.04
CA SER A 12 6.80 17.40 -4.66
C SER A 12 5.73 16.35 -4.99
N MET A 13 6.14 15.08 -5.08
CA MET A 13 5.27 13.92 -5.34
C MET A 13 4.32 13.58 -4.18
N GLY A 14 4.46 14.25 -3.02
CA GLY A 14 3.58 14.06 -1.87
C GLY A 14 2.23 14.78 -1.96
N MET A 15 2.03 15.72 -2.89
CA MET A 15 0.90 16.67 -2.82
C MET A 15 0.01 16.75 -4.06
N VAL A 16 0.32 16.09 -5.19
CA VAL A 16 -0.44 16.31 -6.44
C VAL A 16 -0.78 15.00 -7.13
N SER A 17 -2.09 14.77 -7.31
CA SER A 17 -2.67 13.76 -8.20
C SER A 17 -1.95 13.76 -9.55
N LEU A 18 -1.14 12.73 -9.81
CA LEU A 18 -0.45 12.50 -11.07
C LEU A 18 -1.49 12.14 -12.14
N SER A 19 -1.99 13.14 -12.86
CA SER A 19 -2.76 12.90 -14.08
C SER A 19 -1.82 12.66 -15.26
N GLN A 20 -2.24 11.82 -16.21
CA GLN A 20 -1.44 11.42 -17.37
C GLN A 20 -0.86 12.62 -18.14
N LYS A 21 -1.65 13.69 -18.25
CA LYS A 21 -1.26 14.96 -18.89
C LYS A 21 -0.11 15.68 -18.17
N LYS A 22 -0.12 15.66 -16.83
CA LYS A 22 0.90 16.31 -16.00
C LYS A 22 2.21 15.51 -15.97
N ALA A 23 2.12 14.19 -16.11
CA ALA A 23 3.28 13.34 -16.30
C ALA A 23 3.96 13.60 -17.65
N GLU A 24 3.19 13.79 -18.72
CA GLU A 24 3.71 14.12 -20.06
C GLU A 24 4.41 15.50 -20.08
N GLU A 25 3.82 16.53 -19.47
CA GLU A 25 4.44 17.86 -19.35
C GLU A 25 5.76 17.81 -18.56
N LEU A 26 5.82 17.05 -17.47
CA LEU A 26 7.03 16.85 -16.67
C LEU A 26 8.16 16.20 -17.49
N ILE A 27 7.82 15.19 -18.29
CA ILE A 27 8.80 14.51 -19.16
C ILE A 27 9.33 15.49 -20.23
N GLN A 28 8.45 16.34 -20.77
CA GLN A 28 8.83 17.33 -21.78
C GLN A 28 9.75 18.42 -21.21
N ASP A 29 9.47 18.89 -19.99
CA ASP A 29 10.32 19.84 -19.27
C ASP A 29 11.69 19.24 -18.90
N ILE A 30 11.73 17.97 -18.50
CA ILE A 30 12.99 17.26 -18.22
C ILE A 30 13.81 17.10 -19.51
N LYS A 31 13.18 16.73 -20.63
CA LYS A 31 13.85 16.65 -21.94
C LYS A 31 14.43 18.00 -22.37
N GLN A 32 13.66 19.10 -22.23
CA GLN A 32 14.10 20.44 -22.62
C GLN A 32 15.18 21.03 -21.71
N ARG A 33 15.11 20.81 -20.39
CA ARG A 33 16.03 21.44 -19.42
C ARG A 33 17.31 20.64 -19.18
N PHE A 34 17.29 19.33 -19.39
CA PHE A 34 18.41 18.46 -19.00
C PHE A 34 19.12 17.75 -20.15
N ASN A 35 18.73 17.98 -21.41
CA ASN A 35 19.31 17.33 -22.60
C ASN A 35 19.43 15.80 -22.42
N VAL A 36 18.43 15.22 -21.75
CA VAL A 36 18.38 13.81 -21.38
C VAL A 36 18.05 13.02 -22.65
N SER A 37 18.89 12.05 -22.98
CA SER A 37 18.60 11.16 -24.10
C SER A 37 17.30 10.37 -23.85
N GLU A 38 16.61 9.93 -24.90
CA GLU A 38 15.38 9.14 -24.73
C GLU A 38 15.59 7.87 -23.90
N GLU A 39 16.79 7.29 -23.95
CA GLU A 39 17.16 6.13 -23.13
C GLU A 39 17.27 6.46 -21.65
N GLU A 40 17.93 7.56 -21.29
CA GLU A 40 18.05 7.99 -19.89
C GLU A 40 16.69 8.42 -19.31
N GLY A 41 15.84 9.03 -20.12
CA GLY A 41 14.47 9.39 -19.73
C GLY A 41 13.60 8.16 -19.45
N LYS A 42 13.71 7.13 -20.29
CA LYS A 42 13.03 5.83 -20.06
C LYS A 42 13.54 5.14 -18.80
N ALA A 43 14.85 5.08 -18.61
CA ALA A 43 15.44 4.44 -17.43
C ALA A 43 15.02 5.13 -16.11
N LEU A 44 14.89 6.46 -16.13
CA LEU A 44 14.45 7.25 -14.99
C LEU A 44 12.95 7.04 -14.71
N LEU A 45 12.12 7.00 -15.75
CA LEU A 45 10.69 6.70 -15.63
C LEU A 45 10.45 5.30 -15.05
N ASP A 46 11.20 4.29 -15.53
CA ASP A 46 11.10 2.91 -15.04
C ASP A 46 11.49 2.81 -13.55
N LYS A 47 12.54 3.52 -13.13
CA LYS A 47 12.94 3.59 -11.71
C LYS A 47 11.86 4.23 -10.84
N ILE A 48 11.26 5.34 -11.28
CA ILE A 48 10.20 6.02 -10.54
C ILE A 48 8.96 5.11 -10.46
N GLN A 49 8.55 4.48 -11.56
CA GLN A 49 7.42 3.56 -11.55
C GLN A 49 7.66 2.33 -10.67
N GLY A 50 8.87 1.77 -10.68
CA GLY A 50 9.28 0.68 -9.81
C GLY A 50 9.19 1.07 -8.33
N ALA A 51 9.80 2.19 -7.96
CA ALA A 51 9.79 2.71 -6.60
C ALA A 51 8.37 3.08 -6.12
N ALA A 52 7.55 3.66 -7.00
CA ALA A 52 6.17 3.99 -6.70
C ALA A 52 5.33 2.74 -6.41
N LYS A 53 5.46 1.68 -7.23
CA LYS A 53 4.76 0.40 -7.00
C LYS A 53 5.19 -0.27 -5.70
N GLU A 54 6.48 -0.25 -5.38
CA GLU A 54 6.98 -0.86 -4.15
C GLU A 54 6.50 -0.08 -2.91
N ASN A 55 6.56 1.26 -2.96
CA ASN A 55 6.05 2.11 -1.88
C ASN A 55 4.54 2.00 -1.70
N GLN A 56 3.78 1.85 -2.80
CA GLN A 56 2.34 1.65 -2.73
C GLN A 56 1.99 0.36 -1.98
N LYS A 57 2.68 -0.75 -2.27
CA LYS A 57 2.48 -2.03 -1.55
C LYS A 57 2.81 -1.91 -0.06
N LYS A 58 3.95 -1.30 0.27
CA LYS A 58 4.34 -1.07 1.68
C LYS A 58 3.32 -0.21 2.43
N LEU A 59 2.80 0.82 1.77
CA LEU A 59 1.75 1.68 2.35
C LEU A 59 0.45 0.90 2.59
N GLU A 60 0.05 0.05 1.65
CA GLU A 60 -1.13 -0.80 1.78
C GLU A 60 -0.99 -1.79 2.95
N GLU A 61 0.16 -2.44 3.10
CA GLU A 61 0.45 -3.32 4.22
C GLU A 61 0.41 -2.57 5.57
N LEU A 62 1.03 -1.38 5.64
CA LEU A 62 1.01 -0.56 6.86
C LEU A 62 -0.40 -0.12 7.23
N ALA A 63 -1.20 0.30 6.24
CA ALA A 63 -2.59 0.68 6.45
C ALA A 63 -3.42 -0.50 6.99
N LEU A 64 -3.28 -1.69 6.38
CA LEU A 64 -3.95 -2.90 6.86
C LEU A 64 -3.54 -3.27 8.29
N GLN A 65 -2.25 -3.14 8.62
CA GLN A 65 -1.76 -3.40 9.98
C GLN A 65 -2.33 -2.41 11.00
N GLU A 66 -2.40 -1.12 10.67
CA GLU A 66 -2.96 -0.12 11.59
C GLU A 66 -4.46 -0.31 11.78
N VAL A 67 -5.21 -0.64 10.73
CA VAL A 67 -6.63 -0.99 10.85
C VAL A 67 -6.80 -2.22 11.75
N LYS A 68 -5.99 -3.26 11.56
CA LYS A 68 -6.03 -4.46 12.40
C LYS A 68 -5.77 -4.14 13.87
N LYS A 69 -4.71 -3.37 14.18
CA LYS A 69 -4.42 -2.93 15.55
C LYS A 69 -5.56 -2.11 16.15
N ALA A 70 -6.22 -1.26 15.36
CA ALA A 70 -7.35 -0.49 15.83
C ALA A 70 -8.54 -1.40 16.18
N CYS A 71 -8.85 -2.38 15.32
CA CYS A 71 -9.86 -3.41 15.61
C CYS A 71 -9.53 -4.19 16.89
N ASP A 72 -8.28 -4.62 17.06
CA ASP A 72 -7.83 -5.34 18.26
C ASP A 72 -8.03 -4.49 19.54
N ARG A 73 -7.69 -3.19 19.49
CA ARG A 73 -7.87 -2.26 20.61
C ARG A 73 -9.33 -2.02 20.97
N LEU A 74 -10.23 -2.09 19.99
CA LEU A 74 -11.67 -1.95 20.17
C LEU A 74 -12.35 -3.28 20.56
N GLY A 75 -11.59 -4.39 20.61
CA GLY A 75 -12.13 -5.71 20.90
C GLY A 75 -12.97 -6.29 19.75
N VAL A 76 -12.80 -5.78 18.53
CA VAL A 76 -13.49 -6.29 17.34
C VAL A 76 -12.79 -7.55 16.88
N VAL A 77 -13.46 -8.69 17.03
CA VAL A 77 -12.96 -9.99 16.57
C VAL A 77 -13.19 -10.17 15.06
N THR A 78 -12.30 -10.90 14.41
CA THR A 78 -12.50 -11.26 13.00
C THR A 78 -13.64 -12.27 12.84
N ALA A 79 -14.24 -12.31 11.64
CA ALA A 79 -15.27 -13.30 11.33
C ALA A 79 -14.76 -14.75 11.51
N GLU A 80 -13.49 -14.98 11.19
CA GLU A 80 -12.84 -16.28 11.30
C GLU A 80 -12.69 -16.74 12.76
N GLU A 81 -12.23 -15.84 13.64
CA GLU A 81 -12.15 -16.11 15.08
C GLU A 81 -13.53 -16.37 15.69
N PHE A 82 -14.54 -15.62 15.25
CA PHE A 82 -15.92 -15.81 15.70
C PHE A 82 -16.49 -17.16 15.25
N ASP A 83 -16.24 -17.58 14.02
CA ASP A 83 -16.68 -18.89 13.52
C ASP A 83 -15.94 -20.05 14.19
N GLN A 84 -14.66 -19.89 14.51
CA GLN A 84 -13.93 -20.86 15.34
C GLN A 84 -14.55 -20.98 16.74
N LEU A 85 -14.96 -19.87 17.35
CA LEU A 85 -15.63 -19.88 18.64
C LEU A 85 -16.98 -20.60 18.54
N LYS A 86 -17.81 -20.30 17.52
CA LYS A 86 -19.08 -21.00 17.28
C LYS A 86 -18.91 -22.51 17.16
N LYS A 87 -17.91 -22.97 16.40
CA LYS A 87 -17.62 -24.41 16.25
C LYS A 87 -17.25 -25.04 17.59
N LYS A 88 -16.43 -24.37 18.40
CA LYS A 88 -16.07 -24.84 19.75
C LYS A 88 -17.30 -24.93 20.65
N VAL A 89 -18.15 -23.90 20.66
CA VAL A 89 -19.40 -23.88 21.43
C VAL A 89 -20.29 -25.04 21.02
N HIS A 90 -20.53 -25.23 19.72
CA HIS A 90 -21.37 -26.31 19.23
C HIS A 90 -20.83 -27.71 19.59
N HIS A 91 -19.51 -27.88 19.58
CA HIS A 91 -18.87 -29.13 20.00
C HIS A 91 -19.04 -29.39 21.50
N LEU A 92 -18.95 -28.35 22.33
CA LEU A 92 -19.16 -28.44 23.77
C LEU A 92 -20.63 -28.75 24.09
N GLU A 93 -21.57 -28.10 23.40
CA GLU A 93 -23.00 -28.37 23.53
C GLU A 93 -23.34 -29.84 23.25
N LYS A 94 -22.79 -30.40 22.15
CA LYS A 94 -22.97 -31.83 21.84
C LYS A 94 -22.42 -32.75 22.91
N LYS A 95 -21.19 -32.49 23.38
CA LYS A 95 -20.57 -33.29 24.46
C LYS A 95 -21.32 -33.23 25.78
N LEU A 96 -21.99 -32.11 26.08
CA LEU A 96 -22.80 -31.98 27.27
C LEU A 96 -24.12 -32.74 27.14
N GLN A 97 -24.74 -32.76 25.95
CA GLN A 97 -25.90 -33.61 25.67
C GLN A 97 -25.56 -35.11 25.81
N GLU A 98 -24.45 -35.55 25.24
CA GLU A 98 -23.99 -36.95 25.32
C GLU A 98 -23.62 -37.41 26.75
N LYS A 99 -23.35 -36.47 27.66
CA LYS A 99 -23.06 -36.75 29.08
C LYS A 99 -24.26 -36.61 30.01
N GLY A 100 -25.37 -36.04 29.52
CA GLY A 100 -26.60 -35.81 30.28
C GLY A 100 -27.67 -36.88 30.09
N GLU A 101 -27.44 -37.83 29.17
CA GLU A 101 -28.16 -39.11 29.05
C GLU A 101 -27.41 -40.22 29.81
#